data_AF-A0A9R1SAL8-F1
#
_entry.id   AF-A0A9R1SAL8-F1
#
_cell.length_a   1.000
_cell.length_b   1.000
_cell.length_c   1.000
_cell.angle_alpha   90.00
_cell.angle_beta   90.00
_cell.angle_gamma   90.00
#
_symmetry.space_group_name_H-M   'P 1'
#
loop_
_entity.id
_entity.type
_entity.pdbx_description
1 polymer ?
#
loop_
_entity_poly.entity_id
_entity_poly.type
_entity_poly.pdbx_seq_one_letter_code
_entity_poly.pdbx_strand_id
1 'polypeptide(L)'
;MLQAMSGDAVRGPEHRVVAPAGTEVDMMSLCYLAFPHEDAIIVGQEMYRGFSYDEFWEQVQADVKATGAKVSLGRFRIPVSGS
;
A
#
# COMPACT_ATOMS: atom_id res chain seq x y z
N MET A 1 0.74 3.53 -3.43
CA MET A 1 1.12 4.95 -3.47
C MET A 1 0.26 5.72 -4.46
N LEU A 2 0.14 5.27 -5.70
CA LEU A 2 -0.73 5.89 -6.71
C LEU A 2 -2.16 6.18 -6.23
N GLN A 3 -2.78 5.24 -5.51
CA GLN A 3 -4.11 5.46 -4.91
C GLN A 3 -4.20 6.72 -4.05
N ALA A 4 -3.24 6.90 -3.12
CA ALA A 4 -3.19 8.09 -2.27
C ALA A 4 -2.99 9.35 -3.11
N MET A 5 -2.01 9.34 -4.02
CA MET A 5 -1.70 10.48 -4.91
C MET A 5 -2.90 10.89 -5.77
N SER A 6 -3.72 9.93 -6.18
CA SER A 6 -4.89 10.15 -7.03
C SER A 6 -6.16 10.52 -6.27
N GLY A 7 -6.12 10.62 -4.94
CA GLY A 7 -7.32 10.81 -4.12
C GLY A 7 -8.37 9.71 -4.38
N ASP A 8 -7.96 8.43 -4.26
CA ASP A 8 -8.80 7.25 -4.53
C ASP A 8 -9.40 7.13 -5.96
N ALA A 9 -9.07 8.01 -6.91
CA ALA A 9 -9.50 7.84 -8.31
C ALA A 9 -8.93 6.56 -8.94
N VAL A 10 -7.77 6.09 -8.48
CA VAL A 10 -7.20 4.78 -8.80
C VAL A 10 -7.13 3.94 -7.52
N ARG A 11 -7.52 2.66 -7.58
CA ARG A 11 -7.46 1.74 -6.44
C ARG A 11 -6.31 0.75 -6.56
N GLY A 12 -5.62 0.50 -5.44
CA GLY A 12 -4.64 -0.56 -5.34
C GLY A 12 -5.32 -1.93 -5.44
N PRO A 13 -4.84 -2.85 -6.31
CA PRO A 13 -5.45 -4.16 -6.45
C PRO A 13 -5.08 -5.08 -5.28
N GLU A 14 -6.09 -5.70 -4.67
CA GLU A 14 -5.91 -6.85 -3.79
C GLU A 14 -5.64 -8.09 -4.64
N HIS A 15 -4.50 -8.75 -4.42
CA HIS A 15 -4.13 -9.95 -5.15
C HIS A 15 -3.40 -10.94 -4.24
N ARG A 16 -3.49 -12.22 -4.60
CA ARG A 16 -2.76 -13.33 -3.96
C ARG A 16 -2.31 -14.32 -5.02
N VAL A 17 -1.20 -15.00 -4.75
CA VAL A 17 -0.74 -16.12 -5.55
C VAL A 17 -1.30 -17.41 -4.94
N VAL A 18 -1.87 -18.27 -5.78
CA VAL A 18 -2.39 -19.58 -5.36
C VAL A 18 -1.65 -20.64 -6.16
N ALA A 19 -1.17 -21.68 -5.46
CA ALA A 19 -0.52 -22.80 -6.11
C ALA A 19 -1.49 -23.51 -7.08
N PRO A 20 -1.06 -23.92 -8.29
CA PRO A 20 -1.89 -24.70 -9.20
C PRO A 20 -2.37 -26.00 -8.52
N ALA A 21 -3.67 -26.28 -8.60
CA ALA A 21 -4.23 -27.47 -7.96
C ALA A 21 -3.80 -28.74 -8.71
N GLY A 22 -3.23 -29.71 -7.99
CA GLY A 22 -2.94 -31.05 -8.50
C GLY A 22 -1.74 -31.16 -9.44
N THR A 23 -0.85 -30.16 -9.46
CA THR A 23 0.39 -30.22 -10.24
C THR A 23 1.56 -29.71 -9.42
N GLU A 24 2.60 -30.53 -9.24
CA GLU A 24 3.90 -30.09 -8.74
C GLU A 24 4.66 -29.44 -9.89
N VAL A 25 4.29 -28.21 -10.22
CA VAL A 25 4.96 -27.41 -11.25
C VAL A 25 5.63 -26.22 -10.62
N ASP A 26 6.90 -26.02 -10.96
CA ASP A 26 7.61 -24.80 -10.60
C ASP A 26 7.01 -23.62 -11.36
N MET A 27 6.65 -22.56 -10.64
CA MET A 27 6.11 -21.33 -11.20
C MET A 27 7.09 -20.18 -10.93
N MET A 28 7.55 -19.55 -12.01
CA MET A 28 8.42 -18.37 -11.95
C MET A 28 7.66 -17.16 -12.49
N SER A 29 7.71 -16.04 -11.76
CA SER A 29 7.18 -14.75 -12.20
C SER A 29 8.19 -13.65 -11.96
N LEU A 30 8.12 -12.60 -12.78
CA LEU A 30 8.91 -11.39 -12.64
C LEU A 30 7.97 -10.22 -12.42
N CYS A 31 8.25 -9.41 -11.41
CA CYS A 31 7.48 -8.21 -11.11
C CYS A 31 8.43 -7.01 -11.09
N TYR A 32 8.07 -5.97 -11.85
CA TYR A 32 8.73 -4.67 -11.76
C TYR A 32 7.84 -3.74 -10.93
N LEU A 33 8.38 -3.28 -9.80
CA LEU A 33 7.68 -2.38 -8.89
C LEU A 33 8.39 -1.01 -8.89
N ALA A 34 7.63 0.03 -9.25
CA ALA A 34 8.11 1.40 -9.18
C ALA A 34 7.67 2.04 -7.86
N PHE A 35 8.60 2.74 -7.22
CA PHE A 35 8.39 3.44 -5.96
C PHE A 35 8.70 4.93 -6.12
N PRO A 36 8.04 5.81 -5.33
CA PRO A 36 8.48 7.19 -5.17
C PRO A 36 9.91 7.23 -4.61
N HIS A 37 10.58 8.35 -4.80
CA HIS A 37 11.86 8.60 -4.13
C HIS A 37 11.65 8.67 -2.61
N GLU A 38 12.66 8.30 -1.81
CA GLU A 38 12.56 8.14 -0.35
C GLU A 38 12.13 9.44 0.36
N ASP A 39 12.67 10.57 -0.09
CA ASP A 39 12.34 11.91 0.42
C ASP A 39 11.04 12.51 -0.16
N ALA A 40 10.37 11.81 -1.08
CA ALA A 40 9.17 12.32 -1.71
C ALA A 40 8.00 12.29 -0.72
N ILE A 41 7.35 13.45 -0.57
CA ILE A 41 6.11 13.57 0.19
C ILE A 41 4.93 13.22 -0.71
N ILE A 42 4.18 12.20 -0.32
CA ILE A 42 2.95 11.81 -0.99
C ILE A 42 1.81 12.66 -0.44
N VAL A 43 1.17 13.43 -1.33
CA VAL A 43 0.05 14.31 -0.99
C VAL A 43 -1.20 13.79 -1.68
N GLY A 44 -2.25 13.48 -0.91
CA GLY A 44 -3.44 12.79 -1.41
C GLY A 44 -4.69 13.61 -1.38
N GLN A 45 -4.65 14.79 -2.02
CA GLN A 45 -5.77 15.70 -2.30
C GLN A 45 -6.89 15.62 -1.25
N GLU A 46 -6.58 16.00 0.00
CA GLU A 46 -7.52 16.12 1.13
C GLU A 46 -8.05 14.82 1.75
N MET A 47 -7.85 13.66 1.14
CA MET A 47 -8.25 12.36 1.73
C MET A 47 -7.17 11.70 2.56
N TYR A 48 -5.91 12.05 2.29
CA TYR A 48 -4.75 11.54 3.00
C TYR A 48 -3.90 12.69 3.52
N ARG A 49 -3.42 12.57 4.76
CA ARG A 49 -2.38 13.48 5.26
C ARG A 49 -1.12 13.30 4.43
N GLY A 50 -0.24 14.31 4.39
CA GLY A 50 1.08 14.12 3.82
C GLY A 50 1.87 13.07 4.58
N PHE A 51 2.56 12.19 3.86
CA PHE A 51 3.50 11.20 4.42
C PHE A 51 4.63 10.90 3.43
N SER A 52 5.81 10.52 3.92
CA SER A 52 6.90 10.04 3.06
C SER A 52 6.78 8.55 2.77
N TYR A 53 7.49 8.07 1.75
CA TYR A 53 7.52 6.63 1.48
C TYR A 53 8.13 5.83 2.64
N ASP A 54 9.16 6.37 3.31
CA ASP A 54 9.78 5.76 4.48
C ASP A 54 8.80 5.63 5.65
N GLU A 55 8.04 6.69 5.95
CA GLU A 55 7.03 6.66 7.01
C GLU A 55 5.95 5.61 6.71
N PHE A 56 5.53 5.49 5.45
CA PHE A 56 4.64 4.42 5.02
C PHE A 56 5.23 3.04 5.28
N TRP A 57 6.50 2.84 4.93
CA TRP A 57 7.17 1.55 5.10
C TRP A 57 7.33 1.17 6.58
N GLU A 58 7.79 2.10 7.42
CA GLU A 58 7.91 1.90 8.86
C GLU A 58 6.56 1.55 9.51
N GLN A 59 5.49 2.26 9.13
CA GLN A 59 4.15 1.97 9.62
C GLN A 59 3.66 0.58 9.20
N VAL A 60 3.91 0.16 7.96
CA VAL A 60 3.59 -1.19 7.48
C VAL A 60 4.32 -2.25 8.30
N GLN A 61 5.61 -2.06 8.59
CA GLN A 61 6.36 -3.00 9.42
C GLN A 61 5.83 -3.07 10.85
N ALA A 62 5.48 -1.93 11.44
CA ALA A 62 4.87 -1.88 12.76
C ALA A 62 3.51 -2.60 12.81
N ASP A 63 2.65 -2.40 11.81
CA ASP A 63 1.34 -3.06 11.72
C ASP A 63 1.47 -4.57 11.54
N VAL A 64 2.40 -5.04 10.70
CA VAL A 64 2.68 -6.48 10.53
C VAL A 64 3.17 -7.08 11.84
N LYS A 65 4.08 -6.40 12.55
CA LYS A 65 4.59 -6.86 13.85
C LYS A 65 3.49 -6.93 14.91
N ALA A 66 2.56 -5.97 14.92
CA ALA A 66 1.51 -5.88 15.93
C ALA A 66 0.30 -6.80 15.65
N THR A 67 -0.08 -6.96 14.39
CA THR A 67 -1.35 -7.60 14.01
C THR A 67 -1.18 -8.87 13.17
N GLY A 68 0.03 -9.14 12.67
CA GLY A 68 0.28 -10.17 11.67
C GLY A 68 -0.26 -9.85 10.28
N ALA A 69 -0.88 -8.67 10.10
CA ALA A 69 -1.49 -8.25 8.85
C ALA A 69 -0.89 -6.92 8.36
N LYS A 70 -0.74 -6.79 7.05
CA LYS A 70 -0.35 -5.53 6.42
C LYS A 70 -1.55 -4.59 6.41
N VAL A 71 -1.44 -3.46 7.11
CA VAL A 71 -2.34 -2.33 6.95
C VAL A 71 -1.70 -1.35 5.96
N SER A 72 -2.42 -1.01 4.89
CA SER A 72 -1.90 -0.11 3.84
C SER A 72 -2.22 1.36 4.18
N LEU A 73 -2.85 2.10 3.26
CA LEU A 73 -3.07 3.54 3.36
C LEU A 73 -4.04 3.98 4.47
N GLY A 74 -4.69 3.05 5.17
CA GLY A 74 -5.71 3.34 6.18
C GLY A 74 -5.20 4.23 7.33
N ARG A 75 -3.94 4.08 7.75
CA ARG A 75 -3.30 4.88 8.81
C ARG A 75 -3.05 6.34 8.42
N PHE A 76 -3.13 6.64 7.12
CA PHE A 76 -2.81 7.94 6.56
C PHE A 76 -4.06 8.72 6.12
N ARG A 77 -5.26 8.15 6.25
CA ARG A 77 -6.50 8.86 5.93
C ARG A 77 -6.75 10.02 6.90
N ILE A 78 -7.19 11.15 6.37
CA ILE A 78 -7.65 12.27 7.19
C ILE A 78 -9.04 11.90 7.73
N PRO A 79 -9.33 12.15 9.03
CA PRO A 79 -10.68 12.03 9.53
C PRO A 79 -11.61 12.95 8.75
N VAL A 80 -12.71 12.41 8.22
CA VAL A 80 -13.77 13.27 7.69
C VAL A 80 -14.34 14.03 8.87
N SER A 81 -14.04 15.32 8.98
CA SER A 81 -14.75 16.22 9.89
C SER A 81 -16.20 16.23 9.44
N GLY A 82 -17.06 15.51 10.18
CA GLY A 82 -18.49 15.47 9.91
C GLY A 82 -19.05 16.88 9.85
N SER A 83 -19.71 17.20 8.74
CA SER A 83 -20.61 18.35 8.58
C SER A 83 -21.94 18.08 9.28
#